data_AF-A0A150UAU2-F1
#
_entry.id   AF-A0A150UAU2-F1
#
_cell.length_a   1.000
_cell.length_b   1.000
_cell.length_c   1.000
_cell.angle_alpha   90.00
_cell.angle_beta   90.00
_cell.angle_gamma   90.00
#
_symmetry.space_group_name_H-M   'P 1'
#
loop_
_entity.id
_entity.type
_entity.pdbx_description
1 polymer ?
#
loop_
_entity_poly.entity_id
_entity_poly.type
_entity_poly.pdbx_seq_one_letter_code
_entity_poly.pdbx_strand_id
1 'polypeptide(L)'
;MPATGREDTNVTDASNEPKDATPSVIAQQAAMLNALPFSDTRDFDDAARGFLGTIENAEITNPQGRTVWSLAPYGFLSTDEAPSTVNPSLWRQSRLNMQHGLFEVVPGVYQVRGLDIANMTLIEGDNGVIVVDTLTSIEGARAALDLYFRHRGLKPVS
;
A
#
# COMPACT_ATOMS: atom_id res chain seq x y z
N MET A 1 38.97 49.62 -29.73
CA MET A 1 37.87 48.63 -29.84
C MET A 1 38.46 47.26 -30.16
N PRO A 2 38.65 46.37 -29.19
CA PRO A 2 38.63 44.93 -29.43
C PRO A 2 37.31 44.35 -28.92
N ALA A 3 36.72 43.45 -29.71
CA ALA A 3 35.47 42.77 -29.40
C ALA A 3 35.69 41.74 -28.28
N THR A 4 34.91 41.86 -27.21
CA THR A 4 34.74 40.87 -26.15
C THR A 4 34.08 39.61 -26.72
N GLY A 5 34.80 38.50 -26.73
CA GLY A 5 34.23 37.16 -26.94
C GLY A 5 33.34 36.80 -25.76
N ARG A 6 32.10 36.42 -26.04
CA ARG A 6 31.19 35.82 -25.06
C ARG A 6 31.69 34.39 -24.81
N GLU A 7 32.03 34.07 -23.57
CA GLU A 7 32.12 32.68 -23.14
C GLU A 7 30.69 32.14 -23.08
N ASP A 8 30.35 31.31 -24.06
CA ASP A 8 29.14 30.51 -24.03
C ASP A 8 29.32 29.43 -22.96
N THR A 9 28.95 29.74 -21.72
CA THR A 9 28.81 28.73 -20.67
C THR A 9 27.67 27.81 -21.07
N ASN A 10 28.03 26.71 -21.72
CA ASN A 10 27.12 25.64 -22.09
C ASN A 10 26.69 24.91 -20.79
N VAL A 11 25.61 25.39 -20.16
CA VAL A 11 24.96 24.69 -19.05
C VAL A 11 24.16 23.54 -19.65
N THR A 12 24.86 22.46 -19.96
CA THR A 12 24.26 21.20 -20.39
C THR A 12 24.64 20.11 -19.41
N ASP A 13 23.93 20.05 -18.27
CA ASP A 13 23.64 18.77 -17.64
C ASP A 13 22.41 18.89 -16.73
N ALA A 14 21.24 18.64 -17.29
CA ALA A 14 20.06 18.28 -16.52
C ALA A 14 19.69 16.86 -16.92
N SER A 15 20.36 15.88 -16.31
CA SER A 15 19.93 14.49 -16.38
C SER A 15 18.48 14.38 -15.90
N ASN A 16 17.68 13.57 -16.61
CA ASN A 16 16.25 13.39 -16.32
C ASN A 16 16.01 12.36 -15.19
N GLU A 17 17.04 12.10 -14.38
CA GLU A 17 17.02 11.11 -13.31
C GLU A 17 16.57 11.73 -11.98
N PRO A 18 15.91 10.95 -11.10
CA PRO A 18 15.62 11.38 -9.74
C PRO A 18 16.91 11.79 -9.01
N LYS A 19 16.86 12.91 -8.28
CA LYS A 19 17.97 13.45 -7.50
C LYS A 19 17.85 13.03 -6.04
N ASP A 20 18.99 13.00 -5.35
CA ASP A 20 19.03 12.80 -3.91
C ASP A 20 18.31 13.92 -3.15
N ALA A 21 17.84 13.61 -1.94
CA ALA A 21 17.26 14.59 -1.04
C ALA A 21 18.30 15.67 -0.69
N THR A 22 17.93 16.93 -0.87
CA THR A 22 18.80 18.06 -0.49
C THR A 22 18.93 18.17 1.03
N PRO A 23 19.95 18.90 1.54
CA PRO A 23 20.10 19.11 2.98
C PRO A 23 18.87 19.71 3.67
N SER A 24 18.12 20.58 2.97
CA SER A 24 16.89 21.15 3.51
C SER A 24 15.76 20.13 3.62
N VAL A 25 15.63 19.20 2.67
CA VAL A 25 14.66 18.10 2.75
C VAL A 25 15.03 17.13 3.88
N ILE A 26 16.30 16.75 3.99
CA ILE A 26 16.81 15.89 5.07
C ILE A 26 16.49 16.49 6.45
N ALA A 27 16.76 17.79 6.62
CA ALA A 27 16.45 18.50 7.87
C ALA A 27 14.95 18.50 8.19
N GLN A 28 14.07 18.60 7.18
CA GLN A 28 12.62 18.52 7.37
C GLN A 28 12.17 17.11 7.78
N GLN A 29 12.77 16.04 7.23
CA GLN A 29 12.44 14.67 7.67
C GLN A 29 12.87 14.43 9.11
N ALA A 30 14.07 14.90 9.50
CA ALA A 30 14.54 14.81 10.89
C ALA A 30 13.64 15.62 11.84
N ALA A 31 13.19 16.81 11.43
CA ALA A 31 12.24 17.60 12.21
C ALA A 31 10.91 16.86 12.40
N MET A 32 10.41 16.15 11.38
CA MET A 32 9.19 15.35 11.47
C MET A 32 9.33 14.19 12.46
N LEU A 33 10.47 13.47 12.45
CA LEU A 33 10.78 12.40 13.41
C LEU A 33 10.72 12.88 14.87
N ASN A 34 11.18 14.11 15.13
CA ASN A 34 11.15 14.70 16.46
C ASN A 34 9.77 15.24 16.86
N ALA A 35 8.92 15.59 15.90
CA ALA A 35 7.64 16.26 16.15
C ALA A 35 6.47 15.28 16.38
N LEU A 36 6.54 14.04 15.90
CA LEU A 36 5.46 13.07 15.94
C LEU A 36 5.76 11.88 16.87
N PRO A 37 4.72 11.24 17.44
CA PRO A 37 4.88 10.14 18.39
C PRO A 37 5.18 8.80 17.70
N PHE A 38 6.34 8.66 17.04
CA PHE A 38 6.70 7.41 16.34
C PHE A 38 6.86 6.18 17.23
N SER A 39 7.03 6.38 18.55
CA SER A 39 7.02 5.30 19.54
C SER A 39 5.63 4.71 19.77
N ASP A 40 4.56 5.38 19.33
CA ASP A 40 3.20 4.84 19.37
C ASP A 40 2.97 3.92 18.17
N THR A 41 3.02 2.62 18.42
CA THR A 41 2.93 1.57 17.39
C THR A 41 1.60 0.84 17.40
N ARG A 42 0.58 1.33 18.13
CA ARG A 42 -0.72 0.64 18.28
C ARG A 42 -1.40 0.33 16.95
N ASP A 43 -1.27 1.22 15.96
CA ASP A 43 -1.86 0.98 14.63
C ASP A 43 -1.31 -0.27 13.95
N PHE A 44 -0.08 -0.70 14.25
CA PHE A 44 0.47 -1.94 13.69
C PHE A 44 -0.21 -3.18 14.28
N ASP A 45 -0.51 -3.15 15.58
CA ASP A 45 -1.28 -4.20 16.25
C ASP A 45 -2.72 -4.21 15.75
N ASP A 46 -3.34 -3.04 15.63
CA ASP A 46 -4.71 -2.88 15.14
C ASP A 46 -4.84 -3.31 13.66
N ALA A 47 -3.85 -3.00 12.84
CA ALA A 47 -3.79 -3.48 11.46
C ALA A 47 -3.60 -5.01 11.42
N ALA A 48 -2.83 -5.62 12.32
CA ALA A 48 -2.60 -7.07 12.28
C ALA A 48 -3.77 -7.89 12.87
N ARG A 49 -4.61 -7.25 13.69
CA ARG A 49 -5.66 -7.90 14.45
C ARG A 49 -6.67 -8.62 13.55
N GLY A 50 -7.00 -9.86 13.93
CA GLY A 50 -8.02 -10.67 13.25
C GLY A 50 -7.55 -11.29 11.93
N PHE A 51 -6.27 -11.22 11.59
CA PHE A 51 -5.73 -11.83 10.37
C PHE A 51 -6.04 -13.33 10.27
N LEU A 52 -6.58 -13.75 9.13
CA LEU A 52 -6.92 -15.16 8.85
C LEU A 52 -6.04 -15.76 7.76
N GLY A 53 -5.68 -14.98 6.74
CA GLY A 53 -4.88 -15.45 5.62
C GLY A 53 -4.77 -14.41 4.51
N THR A 54 -3.91 -14.68 3.52
CA THR A 54 -3.63 -13.72 2.45
C THR A 54 -3.27 -14.39 1.12
N ILE A 55 -3.02 -13.58 0.09
CA ILE A 55 -2.44 -13.97 -1.20
C ILE A 55 -1.02 -13.42 -1.22
N GLU A 56 -0.03 -14.25 -1.59
CA GLU A 56 1.36 -13.81 -1.68
C GLU A 56 1.48 -12.54 -2.53
N ASN A 57 2.14 -11.51 -1.97
CA ASN A 57 2.32 -10.19 -2.57
C ASN A 57 1.04 -9.49 -3.07
N ALA A 58 -0.15 -9.92 -2.62
CA ALA A 58 -1.44 -9.49 -3.17
C ALA A 58 -1.50 -9.59 -4.71
N GLU A 59 -0.80 -10.56 -5.30
CA GLU A 59 -0.66 -10.65 -6.75
C GLU A 59 -1.94 -11.17 -7.40
N ILE A 60 -2.55 -10.32 -8.23
CA ILE A 60 -3.77 -10.61 -8.97
C ILE A 60 -3.52 -10.32 -10.44
N THR A 61 -3.76 -11.32 -11.29
CA THR A 61 -3.62 -11.23 -12.74
C THR A 61 -4.96 -11.43 -13.44
N ASN A 62 -5.08 -10.85 -14.64
CA ASN A 62 -6.21 -11.13 -15.51
C ASN A 62 -5.99 -12.45 -16.29
N PRO A 63 -7.02 -12.96 -17.01
CA PRO A 63 -6.89 -14.21 -17.77
C PRO A 63 -5.82 -14.22 -18.86
N GLN A 64 -5.33 -13.05 -19.29
CA GLN A 64 -4.24 -12.90 -20.26
C GLN A 64 -2.86 -12.82 -19.59
N GLY A 65 -2.77 -12.95 -18.26
CA GLY A 65 -1.53 -12.91 -17.50
C GLY A 65 -1.01 -11.50 -17.18
N ARG A 66 -1.78 -10.44 -17.45
CA ARG A 66 -1.42 -9.08 -17.06
C ARG A 66 -1.70 -8.88 -15.57
N THR A 67 -0.74 -8.31 -14.84
CA THR A 67 -0.92 -7.87 -13.45
C THR A 67 -1.98 -6.77 -13.37
N VAL A 68 -3.03 -7.01 -12.57
CA VAL A 68 -4.10 -6.05 -12.24
C VAL A 68 -3.77 -5.35 -10.93
N TRP A 69 -3.30 -6.11 -9.93
CA TRP A 69 -2.86 -5.59 -8.65
C TRP A 69 -1.67 -6.40 -8.14
N SER A 70 -0.71 -5.73 -7.50
CA SER A 70 0.40 -6.39 -6.81
C SER A 70 1.04 -5.41 -5.83
N LEU A 71 1.39 -5.93 -4.65
CA LEU A 71 2.20 -5.24 -3.68
C LEU A 71 3.70 -5.63 -3.76
N ALA A 72 4.09 -6.54 -4.66
CA ALA A 72 5.48 -6.97 -4.84
C ALA A 72 6.45 -5.78 -5.10
N PRO A 73 6.11 -4.77 -5.94
CA PRO A 73 7.01 -3.63 -6.16
C PRO A 73 7.27 -2.78 -4.91
N TYR A 74 6.43 -2.90 -3.88
CA TYR A 74 6.55 -2.17 -2.62
C TYR A 74 7.36 -2.93 -1.57
N GLY A 75 8.06 -4.01 -1.95
CA GLY A 75 8.93 -4.78 -1.04
C GLY A 75 10.02 -3.95 -0.35
N PHE A 76 10.38 -2.77 -0.91
CA PHE A 76 11.28 -1.81 -0.27
C PHE A 76 10.74 -1.24 1.06
N LEU A 77 9.42 -1.35 1.33
CA LEU A 77 8.79 -0.95 2.60
C LEU A 77 9.00 -1.99 3.72
N SER A 78 9.72 -3.08 3.47
CA SER A 78 10.05 -4.08 4.49
C SER A 78 10.95 -3.53 5.60
N THR A 79 11.64 -2.39 5.36
CA THR A 79 12.49 -1.74 6.36
C THR A 79 11.72 -0.70 7.18
N ASP A 80 12.01 -0.67 8.47
CA ASP A 80 11.38 0.27 9.39
C ASP A 80 11.80 1.73 9.18
N GLU A 81 13.05 1.93 8.79
CA GLU A 81 13.63 3.24 8.59
C GLU A 81 13.21 3.83 7.23
N ALA A 82 12.74 5.07 7.25
CA ALA A 82 12.38 5.81 6.05
C ALA A 82 13.65 6.38 5.38
N PRO A 83 13.80 6.26 4.05
CA PRO A 83 14.87 6.94 3.35
C PRO A 83 14.69 8.45 3.42
N SER A 84 15.78 9.21 3.29
CA SER A 84 15.77 10.69 3.34
C SER A 84 14.86 11.34 2.29
N THR A 85 14.54 10.63 1.21
CA THR A 85 13.69 11.07 0.11
C THR A 85 12.19 10.93 0.42
N VAL A 86 11.80 10.28 1.52
CA VAL A 86 10.40 10.05 1.88
C VAL A 86 10.11 10.61 3.27
N ASN A 87 8.92 11.18 3.43
CA ASN A 87 8.48 11.63 4.74
C ASN A 87 8.30 10.43 5.70
N PRO A 88 8.85 10.46 6.92
CA PRO A 88 8.81 9.33 7.84
C PRO A 88 7.39 8.96 8.29
N SER A 89 6.46 9.92 8.41
CA SER A 89 5.06 9.63 8.72
C SER A 89 4.37 8.93 7.55
N LEU A 90 4.65 9.35 6.32
CA LEU A 90 4.16 8.68 5.13
C LEU A 90 4.74 7.27 5.02
N TRP A 91 6.03 7.09 5.31
CA TRP A 91 6.67 5.77 5.32
C TRP A 91 5.97 4.82 6.29
N ARG A 92 5.71 5.26 7.53
CA ARG A 92 4.93 4.48 8.52
C ARG A 92 3.55 4.10 7.98
N GLN A 93 2.81 5.05 7.39
CA GLN A 93 1.49 4.78 6.83
C GLN A 93 1.54 3.80 5.65
N SER A 94 2.53 3.94 4.77
CA SER A 94 2.74 3.03 3.65
C SER A 94 3.01 1.61 4.15
N ARG A 95 3.82 1.46 5.22
CA ARG A 95 4.06 0.17 5.87
C ARG A 95 2.79 -0.44 6.48
N LEU A 96 1.94 0.36 7.12
CA LEU A 96 0.64 -0.11 7.63
C LEU A 96 -0.24 -0.63 6.48
N ASN A 97 -0.28 0.08 5.36
CA ASN A 97 -1.06 -0.32 4.18
C ASN A 97 -0.52 -1.59 3.49
N MET A 98 0.71 -2.02 3.79
CA MET A 98 1.24 -3.31 3.31
C MET A 98 0.62 -4.51 4.03
N GLN A 99 -0.15 -4.33 5.10
CA GLN A 99 -0.87 -5.42 5.74
C GLN A 99 -2.14 -5.79 4.97
N HIS A 100 -1.97 -6.71 4.01
CA HIS A 100 -3.04 -7.16 3.12
C HIS A 100 -3.50 -8.59 3.45
N GLY A 101 -4.77 -8.88 3.13
CA GLY A 101 -5.38 -10.20 3.34
C GLY A 101 -6.81 -10.13 3.85
N LEU A 102 -7.25 -11.25 4.41
CA LEU A 102 -8.56 -11.43 5.04
C LEU A 102 -8.43 -11.29 6.55
N PHE A 103 -9.32 -10.49 7.14
CA PHE A 103 -9.35 -10.19 8.55
C PHE A 103 -10.77 -10.39 9.10
N GLU A 104 -10.88 -10.98 10.29
CA GLU A 104 -12.11 -10.97 11.10
C GLU A 104 -12.14 -9.70 11.95
N VAL A 105 -13.15 -8.86 11.72
CA VAL A 105 -13.34 -7.61 12.50
C VAL A 105 -14.02 -7.96 13.83
N VAL A 106 -15.12 -8.70 13.73
CA VAL A 106 -15.88 -9.31 14.82
C VAL A 106 -16.49 -10.62 14.29
N PRO A 107 -16.97 -11.54 15.14
CA PRO A 107 -17.59 -12.77 14.67
C PRO A 107 -18.68 -12.51 13.63
N GLY A 108 -18.55 -13.11 12.45
CA GLY A 108 -19.49 -12.95 11.33
C GLY A 108 -19.25 -11.73 10.43
N VAL A 109 -18.29 -10.85 10.75
CA VAL A 109 -17.94 -9.69 9.91
C VAL A 109 -16.46 -9.74 9.55
N TYR A 110 -16.20 -9.78 8.24
CA TYR A 110 -14.86 -9.92 7.68
C TYR A 110 -14.54 -8.76 6.74
N GLN A 111 -13.26 -8.44 6.61
CA GLN A 111 -12.77 -7.52 5.60
C GLN A 111 -11.63 -8.14 4.82
N VAL A 112 -11.69 -8.00 3.49
CA VAL A 112 -10.52 -8.19 2.63
C VAL A 112 -9.91 -6.84 2.34
N ARG A 113 -8.64 -6.68 2.68
CA ARG A 113 -7.89 -5.41 2.62
C ARG A 113 -6.62 -5.57 1.81
N GLY A 114 -6.19 -4.51 1.12
CA GLY A 114 -4.93 -4.47 0.39
C GLY A 114 -4.86 -5.34 -0.88
N LEU A 115 -5.99 -5.88 -1.35
CA LEU A 115 -6.14 -6.50 -2.68
C LEU A 115 -6.64 -5.52 -3.75
N ASP A 116 -6.88 -4.27 -3.35
CA ASP A 116 -7.31 -3.12 -4.15
C ASP A 116 -7.06 -1.86 -3.30
N ILE A 117 -7.40 -0.66 -3.80
CA ILE A 117 -7.36 0.58 -3.02
C ILE A 117 -8.41 0.60 -1.89
N ALA A 118 -9.55 -0.02 -2.12
CA ALA A 118 -10.64 -0.12 -1.16
C ALA A 118 -10.61 -1.47 -0.40
N ASN A 119 -11.37 -1.54 0.68
CA ASN A 119 -11.67 -2.80 1.35
C ASN A 119 -12.99 -3.38 0.81
N MET A 120 -13.10 -4.71 0.82
CA MET A 120 -14.38 -5.40 0.67
C MET A 120 -14.82 -5.87 2.04
N THR A 121 -16.04 -5.53 2.47
CA THR A 121 -16.60 -6.02 3.74
C THR A 121 -17.63 -7.12 3.47
N LEU A 122 -17.53 -8.21 4.22
CA LEU A 122 -18.32 -9.42 4.08
C LEU A 122 -19.02 -9.71 5.40
N ILE A 123 -20.35 -9.75 5.37
CA ILE A 123 -21.18 -9.94 6.56
C ILE A 123 -21.96 -11.25 6.39
N GLU A 124 -21.65 -12.22 7.24
CA GLU A 124 -22.34 -13.52 7.24
C GLU A 124 -23.76 -13.37 7.79
N GLY A 125 -24.75 -13.74 6.97
CA GLY A 125 -26.15 -13.86 7.38
C GLY A 125 -26.62 -15.32 7.36
N ASP A 126 -27.89 -15.53 7.68
CA ASP A 126 -28.47 -16.89 7.81
C ASP A 126 -28.49 -17.67 6.48
N ASN A 127 -28.68 -16.96 5.37
CA ASN A 127 -28.87 -17.57 4.05
C ASN A 127 -27.72 -17.33 3.07
N GLY A 128 -26.70 -16.56 3.46
CA GLY A 128 -25.69 -16.08 2.52
C GLY A 128 -24.72 -15.08 3.15
N VAL A 129 -24.02 -14.36 2.29
CA VAL A 129 -23.11 -13.28 2.67
C VAL A 129 -23.54 -11.98 1.99
N ILE A 130 -23.65 -10.92 2.79
CA ILE A 130 -23.85 -9.56 2.29
C ILE A 130 -22.47 -8.98 1.98
N VAL A 131 -22.31 -8.43 0.77
CA VAL A 131 -21.06 -7.81 0.31
C VAL A 131 -21.25 -6.30 0.30
N VAL A 132 -20.41 -5.58 1.04
CA VAL A 132 -20.34 -4.11 1.00
C VAL A 132 -19.06 -3.71 0.27
N ASP A 133 -19.27 -2.95 -0.81
CA ASP A 133 -18.29 -2.56 -1.81
C ASP A 133 -17.63 -3.74 -2.56
N THR A 134 -17.42 -3.57 -3.86
CA THR A 134 -16.95 -4.64 -4.77
C THR A 134 -15.59 -4.37 -5.36
N LEU A 135 -14.76 -3.57 -4.67
CA LEU A 135 -13.43 -3.16 -5.13
C LEU A 135 -13.50 -2.45 -6.50
N THR A 136 -12.35 -2.27 -7.16
CA THR A 136 -12.26 -1.52 -8.43
C THR A 136 -12.38 -2.43 -9.67
N SER A 137 -11.96 -3.69 -9.56
CA SER A 137 -11.90 -4.64 -10.68
C SER A 137 -12.61 -5.96 -10.38
N ILE A 138 -13.07 -6.63 -11.44
CA ILE A 138 -13.69 -7.97 -11.33
C ILE A 138 -12.65 -8.98 -10.84
N GLU A 139 -11.40 -8.86 -11.27
CA GLU A 139 -10.29 -9.70 -10.85
C GLU A 139 -10.02 -9.54 -9.35
N GLY A 140 -9.94 -8.31 -8.85
CA GLY A 140 -9.78 -8.02 -7.43
C GLY A 140 -10.96 -8.54 -6.60
N ALA A 141 -12.20 -8.26 -7.02
CA ALA A 141 -13.40 -8.73 -6.35
C ALA A 141 -13.46 -10.26 -6.26
N ARG A 142 -13.13 -10.96 -7.35
CA ARG A 142 -13.07 -12.42 -7.39
C ARG A 142 -11.99 -12.96 -6.47
N ALA A 143 -10.78 -12.42 -6.53
CA ALA A 143 -9.68 -12.84 -5.66
C ALA A 143 -10.00 -12.64 -4.17
N ALA A 144 -10.67 -11.55 -3.82
CA ALA A 144 -11.13 -11.27 -2.46
C ALA A 144 -12.18 -12.29 -1.98
N LEU A 145 -13.20 -12.56 -2.80
CA LEU A 145 -14.22 -13.57 -2.48
C LEU A 145 -13.63 -14.97 -2.40
N ASP A 146 -12.74 -15.36 -3.31
CA ASP A 146 -12.06 -16.66 -3.29
C ASP A 146 -11.18 -16.80 -2.03
N LEU A 147 -10.49 -15.74 -1.61
CA LEU A 147 -9.76 -15.72 -0.34
C LEU A 147 -10.68 -15.92 0.85
N TYR A 148 -11.83 -15.23 0.89
CA TYR A 148 -12.84 -15.41 1.92
C TYR A 148 -13.41 -16.84 1.95
N PHE A 149 -13.84 -17.38 0.81
CA PHE A 149 -14.44 -18.71 0.72
C PHE A 149 -13.46 -19.83 1.11
N ARG A 150 -12.16 -19.66 0.86
CA ARG A 150 -11.14 -20.60 1.36
C ARG A 150 -11.12 -20.74 2.88
N HIS A 151 -11.50 -19.69 3.62
CA HIS A 151 -11.46 -19.68 5.09
C HIS A 151 -12.84 -19.89 5.72
N ARG A 152 -13.92 -19.47 5.04
CA ARG A 152 -15.28 -19.41 5.59
C ARG A 152 -16.28 -20.35 4.92
N GLY A 153 -15.85 -21.04 3.86
CA GLY A 153 -16.70 -21.89 3.03
C GLY A 153 -17.52 -21.10 2.01
N LEU A 154 -17.98 -21.78 0.95
CA LEU A 154 -18.78 -21.17 -0.09
C LEU A 154 -20.17 -20.77 0.46
N LYS A 155 -20.55 -19.50 0.24
CA LYS A 155 -21.88 -18.97 0.58
C LYS A 155 -22.41 -18.13 -0.60
N PRO A 156 -23.72 -18.17 -0.90
CA PRO A 156 -24.28 -17.30 -1.93
C PRO A 156 -24.22 -15.84 -1.49
N VAL A 157 -24.04 -14.93 -2.44
CA VAL A 157 -24.24 -13.49 -2.20
C VAL A 157 -25.74 -13.22 -2.18
N SER A 158 -26.24 -12.56 -1.13
CA SER A 158 -27.66 -12.35 -0.85
C SER A 158 -28.04 -10.88 -0.70
#